data_AF-A0A259LI10-F1
#
_entry.id   AF-A0A259LI10-F1
#
_cell.length_a   1.000
_cell.length_b   1.000
_cell.length_c   1.000
_cell.angle_alpha   90.00
_cell.angle_beta   90.00
_cell.angle_gamma   90.00
#
_symmetry.space_group_name_H-M   'P 1'
#
loop_
_entity.id
_entity.type
_entity.pdbx_description
1 polymer ?
#
loop_
_entity_poly.entity_id
_entity_poly.type
_entity_poly.pdbx_seq_one_letter_code
_entity_poly.pdbx_strand_id
1 'polypeptide(L)' 'MKRKALRPPKHPLVAHWDDERDIGNGIIVTLHHGHFFYDDCGVMGFDTVRAAREALRSVAARSERQERRS' A
#
# COMPACT_ATOMS: atom_id res chain seq x y z
N MET A 1 24.58 -12.41 -5.40
CA MET A 1 24.17 -12.29 -3.98
C MET A 1 22.66 -12.46 -3.91
N LYS A 2 22.15 -13.53 -3.29
CA LYS A 2 20.69 -13.75 -3.18
C LYS A 2 20.15 -12.93 -2.02
N ARG A 3 19.62 -11.73 -2.30
CA ARG A 3 18.92 -10.93 -1.28
C ARG A 3 17.66 -11.69 -0.87
N LYS A 4 17.53 -11.99 0.42
CA LYS A 4 16.29 -12.54 1.01
C LYS A 4 15.13 -11.69 0.50
N ALA A 5 14.14 -12.30 -0.17
CA ALA A 5 12.85 -11.67 -0.39
C ALA A 5 12.32 -11.24 0.98
N LEU A 6 12.45 -9.95 1.29
CA LEU A 6 11.83 -9.36 2.46
C LEU A 6 10.34 -9.57 2.24
N ARG A 7 9.72 -10.41 3.08
CA ARG A 7 8.28 -10.65 2.98
C ARG A 7 7.60 -9.29 2.99
N PRO A 8 6.66 -9.03 2.06
CA PRO A 8 5.97 -7.76 2.02
C PRO A 8 5.31 -7.51 3.40
N PRO A 9 5.30 -6.26 3.86
CA PRO A 9 4.63 -5.92 5.10
C PRO A 9 3.16 -6.32 5.01
N LYS A 10 2.70 -7.14 5.96
CA LYS A 10 1.28 -7.52 6.05
C LYS A 10 0.49 -6.31 6.53
N HIS A 11 -0.43 -5.82 5.71
CA HIS A 11 -1.37 -4.77 6.05
C HIS A 11 -2.79 -5.21 5.64
N PRO A 12 -3.82 -5.06 6.50
CA PRO A 12 -5.15 -5.62 6.24
C PRO A 12 -5.85 -5.06 5.01
N LEU A 13 -5.47 -3.85 4.58
CA LEU A 13 -6.05 -3.19 3.41
C LEU A 13 -5.31 -3.49 2.10
N VAL A 14 -4.16 -4.17 2.15
CA VAL A 14 -3.30 -4.39 0.98
C VAL A 14 -3.59 -5.73 0.36
N ALA A 15 -3.99 -5.72 -0.91
CA ALA A 15 -4.14 -6.92 -1.74
C ALA A 15 -2.79 -7.38 -2.30
N HIS A 16 -1.99 -6.44 -2.83
CA HIS A 16 -0.67 -6.71 -3.41
C HIS A 16 0.36 -5.66 -2.99
N TRP A 17 1.60 -6.12 -2.77
CA TRP A 17 2.76 -5.29 -2.49
C TRP A 17 3.91 -5.80 -3.33
N ASP A 18 4.25 -5.06 -4.37
CA ASP A 18 5.31 -5.40 -5.31
C ASP A 18 6.50 -4.48 -5.03
N ASP A 19 7.60 -5.06 -4.53
CA ASP A 19 8.83 -4.33 -4.22
C ASP A 19 9.84 -4.57 -5.34
N GLU A 20 9.80 -3.70 -6.36
CA GLU A 20 10.60 -3.80 -7.59
C GLU A 20 11.87 -2.91 -7.53
N ARG A 21 12.26 -2.49 -6.32
CA ARG A 21 13.44 -1.62 -6.14
C ARG A 21 14.76 -2.29 -6.52
N ASP A 22 14.79 -3.61 -6.59
CA ASP A 22 15.96 -4.39 -7.02
C ASP A 22 16.21 -4.33 -8.54
N ILE A 23 15.20 -3.98 -9.32
CA ILE A 23 15.29 -3.76 -10.78
C ILE A 23 15.28 -2.27 -11.16
N GLY A 24 15.43 -1.38 -10.17
CA GLY A 24 15.52 0.07 -10.39
C GLY A 24 14.17 0.81 -10.45
N ASN A 25 13.07 0.13 -10.15
CA ASN A 25 11.74 0.72 -10.02
C ASN A 25 11.47 1.15 -8.56
N GLY A 26 10.22 1.44 -8.24
CA GLY A 26 9.73 1.70 -6.90
C GLY A 26 9.01 0.50 -6.27
N ILE A 27 8.10 0.82 -5.36
CA ILE A 27 7.19 -0.10 -4.71
C ILE A 27 5.80 0.19 -5.23
N ILE A 28 5.08 -0.81 -5.73
CA ILE A 28 3.69 -0.68 -6.15
C ILE A 28 2.81 -1.33 -5.08
N VAL A 29 1.82 -0.59 -4.58
CA VAL A 29 0.88 -1.09 -3.59
C VAL A 29 -0.52 -1.07 -4.20
N THR A 30 -1.20 -2.21 -4.12
CA THR A 30 -2.60 -2.38 -4.53
C THR A 30 -3.44 -2.68 -3.30
N LEU A 31 -4.53 -1.94 -3.11
CA LEU A 31 -5.48 -2.11 -2.02
C LEU A 31 -6.59 -3.10 -2.37
N HIS A 32 -7.25 -3.63 -1.35
CA HIS A 32 -8.51 -4.37 -1.53
C HIS A 32 -9.62 -3.45 -2.07
N HIS A 33 -10.60 -4.04 -2.76
CA HIS A 33 -11.78 -3.32 -3.26
C HIS A 33 -12.46 -2.51 -2.15
N GLY A 34 -12.94 -1.32 -2.50
CA GLY A 34 -13.55 -0.37 -1.57
C GLY A 34 -12.56 0.53 -0.83
N HIS A 35 -11.25 0.32 -1.02
CA HIS A 35 -10.20 1.19 -0.49
C HIS A 35 -9.42 1.86 -1.63
N PHE A 36 -9.21 3.16 -1.48
CA PHE A 36 -8.57 3.97 -2.50
C PHE A 36 -7.52 4.89 -1.87
N PHE A 37 -6.41 5.09 -2.55
CA PHE A 37 -5.43 6.10 -2.14
C PHE A 37 -5.99 7.51 -2.39
N TYR A 38 -6.55 7.70 -3.59
CA TYR A 38 -7.23 8.91 -4.05
C TYR A 38 -8.38 8.50 -4.98
N ASP A 39 -9.45 9.29 -5.00
CA ASP A 39 -10.68 9.05 -5.78
C ASP A 39 -11.15 7.58 -5.70
N ASP A 40 -11.02 6.86 -6.81
CA ASP A 40 -11.32 5.44 -7.03
C ASP A 40 -10.07 4.61 -7.42
N CYS A 41 -8.88 5.17 -7.21
CA CYS A 41 -7.61 4.53 -7.51
C CYS A 41 -7.05 3.77 -6.29
N GLY A 42 -7.15 2.45 -6.35
CA GLY A 42 -6.62 1.53 -5.32
C GLY A 42 -5.14 1.17 -5.49
N VAL A 43 -4.47 1.70 -6.52
CA VAL A 43 -3.06 1.40 -6.83
C VAL A 43 -2.21 2.67 -6.74
N MET A 44 -1.06 2.60 -6.10
CA MET A 44 -0.11 3.71 -6.01
C MET A 44 1.33 3.22 -5.96
N GLY A 45 2.23 3.93 -6.65
CA GLY A 45 3.68 3.74 -6.60
C GLY A 45 4.36 4.59 -5.53
N PHE A 46 5.43 4.07 -4.92
CA PHE A 46 6.21 4.74 -3.87
C PHE A 46 7.71 4.46 -4.02
N ASP A 47 8.53 5.44 -3.72
CA ASP A 47 10.00 5.26 -3.73
C ASP A 47 10.50 4.49 -2.50
N THR A 48 9.78 4.57 -1.38
CA THR A 48 10.21 3.99 -0.10
C THR A 48 9.10 3.26 0.63
N VAL A 49 9.49 2.22 1.37
CA VAL A 49 8.58 1.48 2.27
C VAL A 49 7.94 2.42 3.30
N ARG A 50 8.66 3.46 3.73
CA ARG A 50 8.14 4.44 4.70
C ARG A 50 6.97 5.22 4.12
N ALA A 51 7.12 5.77 2.90
CA ALA A 51 6.07 6.52 2.23
C ALA A 51 4.82 5.64 1.99
N ALA A 52 5.01 4.41 1.51
CA ALA A 52 3.92 3.46 1.34
C ALA A 52 3.17 3.18 2.66
N ARG A 53 3.88 3.01 3.78
CA ARG A 53 3.26 2.79 5.09
C ARG A 53 2.53 4.01 5.64
N GLU A 54 3.04 5.21 5.37
CA GLU A 54 2.36 6.46 5.73
C GLU A 54 1.05 6.61 4.96
N ALA A 55 1.06 6.36 3.66
CA ALA A 55 -0.14 6.35 2.83
C ALA A 55 -1.18 5.33 3.32
N LEU A 56 -0.75 4.11 3.65
CA LEU A 56 -1.64 3.06 4.19
C LEU A 56 -2.30 3.46 5.51
N ARG A 57 -1.57 4.12 6.41
CA ARG A 57 -2.15 4.64 7.66
C ARG A 57 -3.23 5.70 7.38
N SER A 58 -2.99 6.57 6.41
CA SER A 58 -3.96 7.59 5.99
C SER A 58 -5.20 6.97 5.34
N VAL A 59 -5.06 5.90 4.56
CA VAL A 59 -6.21 5.13 4.04
C VAL A 59 -7.00 4.51 5.20
N ALA A 60 -6.33 3.80 6.12
CA ALA A 60 -7.01 3.16 7.26
C ALA A 60 -7.81 4.15 8.11
N ALA A 61 -7.22 5.29 8.46
CA ALA A 61 -7.90 6.33 9.24
C ALA A 61 -9.11 6.93 8.52
N ARG A 62 -9.11 6.97 7.18
CA ARG A 62 -10.26 7.42 6.38
C ARG A 62 -11.36 6.37 6.32
N SER A 63 -11.01 5.11 6.08
CA SER A 63 -11.98 4.00 6.03
C SER A 63 -12.72 3.85 7.35
N GLU A 64 -12.03 3.91 8.50
CA GLU A 64 -12.66 3.88 9.82
C GLU A 64 -13.66 5.03 10.05
N ARG A 65 -13.36 6.23 9.50
CA ARG A 65 -14.27 7.38 9.61
C ARG A 65 -15.51 7.24 8.73
N GLN A 66 -15.38 6.57 7.59
CA GLN A 66 -16.47 6.38 6.64
C GLN A 66 -17.45 5.30 7.15
N GLU A 67 -16.93 4.21 7.74
CA GLU A 67 -17.73 3.17 8.38
C GLU A 67 -18.53 3.70 9.56
N ARG A 68 -17.97 4.58 10.40
CA ARG A 68 -18.69 5.20 11.53
C ARG A 68 -19.81 6.17 11.14
N ARG A 69 -19.90 6.52 9.85
CA ARG A 69 -20.89 7.47 9.31
C ARG A 69 -21.99 6.78 8.50
N SER A 70 -21.87 5.48 8.25
CA SER A 70 -22.87 4.65 7.57
C SER A 70 -23.68 3.85 8.58
#